data_AF-A0A674ISX8-F1
#
_entry.id   AF-A0A674ISX8-F1
#
_cell.length_a   1.000
_cell.length_b   1.000
_cell.length_c   1.000
_cell.angle_alpha   90.00
_cell.angle_beta   90.00
_cell.angle_gamma   90.00
#
_symmetry.space_group_name_H-M   'P 1'
#
loop_
_entity.id
_entity.type
_entity.pdbx_description
1 polymer ?
#
loop_
_entity_poly.entity_id
_entity_poly.type
_entity_poly.pdbx_seq_one_letter_code
_entity_poly.pdbx_strand_id
1 'polypeptide(L)'
;MTSSTSEQYPASENACRIALGQANQVQPKLPLLKILQAAGAQGETFTLKEVMHYLGQYIMVRQLYDKRQQHMVYCGGDQLGELLGLESFSVKDPR
;
A
#
# COMPACT_ATOMS: atom_id res chain seq x y z
N MET A 1 -41.07 15.06 51.27
CA MET A 1 -40.21 16.14 50.73
C MET A 1 -38.95 15.44 50.24
N THR A 2 -38.89 14.94 48.99
CA THR A 2 -38.52 15.66 47.74
C THR A 2 -37.29 16.53 48.01
N SER A 3 -36.10 16.33 47.44
CA SER A 3 -35.66 16.02 46.06
C SER A 3 -34.12 15.85 46.16
N SER A 4 -33.30 15.39 45.22
CA SER A 4 -33.41 15.03 43.81
C SER A 4 -32.20 14.13 43.51
N THR A 5 -32.44 13.10 42.71
CA THR A 5 -31.42 12.34 41.98
C THR A 5 -30.84 13.25 40.90
N SER A 6 -29.52 13.38 40.83
CA SER A 6 -28.83 13.91 39.66
C SER A 6 -28.17 12.76 38.92
N GLU A 7 -28.89 12.29 37.91
CA GLU A 7 -28.31 11.59 36.78
C GLU A 7 -27.39 12.56 36.04
N GLN A 8 -26.15 12.16 35.78
CA GLN A 8 -25.33 12.85 34.80
C GLN A 8 -24.57 11.84 33.95
N TYR A 9 -25.25 11.44 32.89
CA TYR A 9 -24.65 10.90 31.68
C TYR A 9 -24.10 12.09 30.88
N PRO A 10 -22.82 12.07 30.49
CA PRO A 10 -22.40 12.65 29.24
C PRO A 10 -22.34 11.51 28.21
N ALA A 11 -23.29 11.59 27.28
CA ALA A 11 -23.19 11.24 25.88
C ALA A 11 -22.22 10.10 25.49
N SER A 12 -22.84 9.02 25.02
CA SER A 12 -22.33 8.15 23.96
C SER A 12 -21.89 8.98 22.74
N GLU A 13 -20.70 9.55 22.77
CA GLU A 13 -20.05 10.23 21.66
C GLU A 13 -18.60 9.75 21.67
N ASN A 14 -18.35 8.54 21.17
CA ASN A 14 -17.62 8.34 19.93
C ASN A 14 -17.88 6.93 19.39
N ALA A 15 -19.14 6.52 19.31
CA ALA A 15 -19.54 5.62 18.24
C ALA A 15 -19.25 6.37 16.92
N CYS A 16 -18.47 5.74 16.03
CA CYS A 16 -17.92 6.31 14.79
C CYS A 16 -16.51 6.92 14.86
N ARG A 17 -15.54 6.24 15.48
CA ARG A 17 -14.27 6.03 14.74
C ARG A 17 -14.55 5.05 13.61
N ILE A 18 -15.32 5.48 12.60
CA ILE A 18 -15.23 4.84 11.29
C ILE A 18 -13.81 5.18 10.86
N ALA A 19 -12.89 4.25 11.11
CA ALA A 19 -11.55 4.31 10.57
C ALA A 19 -11.69 4.16 9.05
N LEU A 20 -12.03 5.28 8.39
CA LEU A 20 -12.20 5.39 6.95
C LEU A 20 -10.93 4.97 6.17
N GLY A 21 -9.82 4.76 6.87
CA GLY A 21 -8.57 4.21 6.32
C GLY A 21 -8.32 2.70 6.55
N GLN A 22 -9.17 1.97 7.29
CA GLN A 22 -8.99 0.52 7.54
C GLN A 22 -9.66 -0.36 6.47
N ALA A 23 -10.64 0.17 5.73
CA ALA A 23 -11.50 -0.65 4.86
C ALA A 23 -10.84 -1.16 3.57
N ASN A 24 -9.65 -0.67 3.20
CA ASN A 24 -8.94 -1.05 1.96
C ASN A 24 -7.49 -1.47 2.21
N GLN A 25 -7.22 -1.98 3.42
CA GLN A 25 -5.90 -2.52 3.76
C GLN A 25 -5.77 -3.95 3.23
N VAL A 26 -4.63 -4.23 2.60
CA VAL A 26 -4.25 -5.53 2.07
C VAL A 26 -2.98 -6.01 2.77
N GLN A 27 -2.87 -7.31 2.96
CA GLN A 27 -1.64 -7.96 3.40
C GLN A 27 -1.03 -8.67 2.18
N PRO A 28 0.02 -8.10 1.55
CA PRO A 28 0.64 -8.70 0.39
C PRO A 28 1.21 -10.09 0.69
N LYS A 29 1.18 -10.97 -0.31
CA LYS A 29 1.92 -12.24 -0.22
C LYS A 29 3.42 -11.97 -0.07
N LEU A 30 4.11 -12.92 0.56
CA LEU A 30 5.54 -12.80 0.90
C LEU A 30 6.44 -12.31 -0.27
N PRO A 31 6.30 -12.77 -1.53
CA PRO A 31 7.13 -12.26 -2.63
C PRO A 31 6.94 -10.77 -2.89
N LEU A 32 5.70 -10.28 -2.92
CA LEU A 32 5.41 -8.86 -3.09
C LEU A 32 5.90 -8.06 -1.87
N LEU A 33 5.67 -8.58 -0.65
CA LEU A 33 6.12 -7.92 0.58
C LEU A 33 7.63 -7.66 0.58
N LYS A 34 8.45 -8.64 0.15
CA LYS A 34 9.91 -8.47 0.04
C LYS A 34 10.31 -7.35 -0.91
N ILE A 35 9.61 -7.20 -2.03
CA ILE A 35 9.84 -6.12 -3.00
C ILE A 35 9.52 -4.76 -2.36
N LEU A 36 8.37 -4.64 -1.68
CA LEU A 36 7.99 -3.40 -1.00
C LEU A 36 9.01 -3.03 0.09
N GLN A 37 9.46 -4.00 0.89
CA GLN A 37 10.47 -3.78 1.93
C GLN A 37 11.84 -3.40 1.35
N ALA A 38 12.26 -3.99 0.23
CA ALA A 38 13.47 -3.59 -0.48
C ALA A 38 13.38 -2.15 -1.03
N ALA A 39 12.17 -1.60 -1.18
CA ALA A 39 11.92 -0.21 -1.52
C ALA A 39 11.80 0.73 -0.30
N GLY A 40 11.96 0.21 0.92
CA GLY A 40 11.88 0.96 2.17
C GLY A 40 10.55 0.87 2.91
N ALA A 41 9.60 0.04 2.46
CA ALA A 41 8.34 -0.16 3.17
C ALA A 41 8.56 -0.86 4.53
N GLN A 42 7.76 -0.48 5.52
CA GLN A 42 7.77 -1.08 6.86
C GLN A 42 6.39 -1.64 7.20
N GLY A 43 6.35 -2.70 8.01
CA GLY A 43 5.12 -3.42 8.36
C GLY A 43 4.71 -4.46 7.31
N GLU A 44 3.52 -5.02 7.50
CA GLU A 44 2.98 -6.12 6.69
C GLU A 44 1.66 -5.77 5.98
N THR A 45 1.04 -4.66 6.37
CA THR A 45 -0.28 -4.25 5.88
C THR A 45 -0.18 -2.91 5.19
N PHE A 46 -0.76 -2.80 3.99
CA PHE A 46 -0.65 -1.62 3.13
C PHE A 46 -2.00 -1.31 2.50
N THR A 47 -2.22 -0.06 2.13
CA THR A 47 -3.25 0.31 1.16
C THR A 47 -2.77 0.01 -0.26
N LEU A 48 -3.68 -0.15 -1.22
CA LEU A 48 -3.30 -0.30 -2.63
C LEU A 48 -2.44 0.89 -3.13
N LYS A 49 -2.73 2.11 -2.65
CA LYS A 49 -1.93 3.30 -2.96
C LYS A 49 -0.47 3.17 -2.50
N GLU A 50 -0.25 2.67 -1.28
CA GLU A 50 1.09 2.43 -0.75
C GLU A 50 1.81 1.33 -1.51
N VAL A 51 1.12 0.23 -1.87
CA VAL A 51 1.68 -0.83 -2.71
C VAL A 51 2.20 -0.24 -4.03
N MET A 52 1.37 0.55 -4.72
CA MET A 52 1.77 1.19 -5.98
C MET A 52 2.93 2.18 -5.79
N HIS A 53 2.92 2.95 -4.71
CA HIS A 53 3.99 3.89 -4.38
C HIS A 53 5.33 3.16 -4.22
N TYR A 54 5.39 2.13 -3.38
CA TYR A 54 6.63 1.39 -3.12
C TYR A 54 7.10 0.57 -4.32
N LEU A 55 6.18 0.06 -5.16
CA LEU A 55 6.56 -0.54 -6.45
C LEU A 55 7.27 0.47 -7.37
N GLY A 56 6.76 1.71 -7.46
CA GLY A 56 7.44 2.79 -8.19
C GLY A 56 8.82 3.10 -7.62
N GLN A 57 8.94 3.17 -6.29
CA GLN A 57 10.22 3.39 -5.61
C GLN A 57 11.22 2.25 -5.88
N TYR A 58 10.76 1.00 -5.85
CA TYR A 58 11.59 -0.18 -6.14
C TYR A 58 12.19 -0.10 -7.55
N ILE A 59 11.34 0.19 -8.55
CA ILE A 59 11.75 0.36 -9.96
C ILE A 59 12.79 1.47 -10.09
N MET A 60 12.60 2.58 -9.38
CA MET A 60 13.50 3.73 -9.42
C MET A 60 14.86 3.41 -8.80
N VAL A 61 14.88 2.85 -7.57
CA VAL A 61 16.12 2.52 -6.84
C VAL A 61 16.95 1.48 -7.60
N ARG A 62 16.28 0.49 -8.21
CA ARG A 62 16.95 -0.54 -9.02
C ARG A 62 17.24 -0.12 -10.46
N GLN A 63 16.81 1.07 -10.87
CA GLN A 63 16.96 1.58 -12.23
C GLN A 63 16.43 0.61 -13.30
N LEU A 64 15.28 -0.03 -13.01
CA LEU A 64 14.65 -0.98 -13.95
C LEU A 64 13.96 -0.27 -15.12
N TYR A 65 13.87 1.05 -15.11
CA TYR A 65 13.27 1.84 -16.18
C TYR A 65 14.27 2.12 -17.31
N ASP A 66 13.77 2.25 -18.54
CA ASP A 66 14.59 2.69 -19.66
C ASP A 66 14.97 4.18 -19.54
N LYS A 67 16.23 4.53 -19.74
CA LYS A 67 16.71 5.91 -19.59
C LYS A 67 16.16 6.88 -20.64
N ARG A 68 15.74 6.38 -21.82
CA ARG A 68 15.18 7.19 -22.91
C ARG A 68 13.65 7.13 -22.91
N GLN A 69 13.10 5.96 -22.64
CA GLN A 69 11.67 5.70 -22.58
C GLN A 69 11.28 5.30 -21.15
N GLN A 70 11.37 6.23 -20.19
CA GLN A 70 11.18 5.96 -18.74
C GLN A 70 9.83 5.35 -18.33
N HIS A 71 8.88 5.26 -19.26
CA HIS A 71 7.63 4.54 -19.06
C HIS A 71 7.77 3.03 -19.27
N MET A 72 8.84 2.58 -19.94
CA MET A 72 9.20 1.17 -20.11
C MET A 72 10.03 0.71 -18.92
N VAL A 73 9.66 -0.43 -18.36
CA VAL A 73 10.35 -1.10 -17.26
C VAL A 73 10.82 -2.46 -17.76
N TYR A 74 12.10 -2.75 -17.62
CA TYR A 74 12.74 -4.04 -17.90
C TYR A 74 13.06 -4.73 -16.58
N CYS A 75 12.32 -5.78 -16.27
CA CYS A 75 12.40 -6.50 -14.99
C CYS A 75 12.77 -7.98 -15.14
N GLY A 76 13.15 -8.41 -16.35
CA GLY A 76 13.71 -9.75 -16.58
C GLY A 76 14.93 -10.03 -15.70
N GLY A 77 14.89 -11.16 -14.97
CA GLY A 77 15.92 -11.53 -14.00
C GLY A 77 15.87 -10.78 -12.67
N ASP A 78 14.87 -9.90 -12.45
CA ASP A 78 14.58 -9.29 -11.17
C ASP A 78 13.35 -9.95 -10.52
N GLN A 79 13.29 -9.95 -9.18
CA GLN A 79 12.15 -10.47 -8.41
C GLN A 79 10.82 -9.85 -8.83
N LEU A 80 10.82 -8.59 -9.30
CA LEU A 80 9.62 -7.95 -9.85
C LEU A 80 9.14 -8.63 -11.13
N GLY A 81 10.04 -8.98 -12.04
CA GLY A 81 9.69 -9.69 -13.27
C GLY A 81 9.22 -11.11 -12.99
N GLU A 82 9.87 -11.81 -12.06
CA GLU A 82 9.43 -13.13 -11.60
C GLU A 82 8.01 -13.09 -10.98
N LEU A 83 7.73 -12.07 -10.16
CA LEU A 83 6.41 -11.89 -9.55
C LEU A 83 5.32 -11.58 -10.58
N LEU A 84 5.63 -10.74 -11.57
CA LEU A 84 4.69 -10.36 -12.63
C LEU A 84 4.58 -11.41 -13.74
N GLY A 85 5.55 -12.31 -13.87
CA GLY A 85 5.66 -13.22 -15.01
C GLY A 85 5.97 -12.50 -16.32
N LEU A 86 6.64 -11.35 -16.25
CA LEU A 86 6.93 -10.48 -17.39
C LEU A 86 8.42 -10.14 -17.44
N GLU A 87 8.99 -10.05 -18.64
CA GLU A 87 10.34 -9.51 -18.82
C GLU A 87 10.34 -7.98 -18.87
N SER A 88 9.24 -7.38 -19.37
CA SER A 88 9.07 -5.94 -19.44
C SER A 88 7.61 -5.53 -19.51
N PHE A 89 7.32 -4.28 -19.13
CA PHE A 89 5.99 -3.69 -19.26
C PHE A 89 6.07 -2.16 -19.43
N SER A 90 4.98 -1.57 -19.89
CA SER A 90 4.79 -0.12 -20.01
C SER A 90 3.88 0.37 -18.89
N VAL A 91 4.32 1.38 -18.12
CA VAL A 91 3.46 2.02 -17.10
C VAL A 91 2.29 2.79 -17.72
N LYS A 92 2.34 3.09 -19.03
CA LYS A 92 1.24 3.74 -19.76
C LYS A 92 0.16 2.76 -20.20
N ASP A 93 0.47 1.47 -20.25
CA ASP A 93 -0.47 0.42 -20.68
C ASP A 93 -0.45 -0.74 -19.68
N PRO A 94 -0.98 -0.51 -18.46
CA PRO A 94 -1.10 -1.56 -17.46
C PRO A 94 -2.14 -2.59 -17.91
N ARG A 95 -1.71 -3.84 -18.07
CA ARG A 95 -2.54 -5.00 -18.42
C ARG A 95 -3.06 -5.74 -17.21
#